data_AF-A0A1F6DCQ6-F1
#
_entry.id   AF-A0A1F6DCQ6-F1
#
_cell.length_a   1.000
_cell.length_b   1.000
_cell.length_c   1.000
_cell.angle_alpha   90.00
_cell.angle_beta   90.00
_cell.angle_gamma   90.00
#
_symmetry.space_group_name_H-M   'P 1'
#
loop_
_entity.id
_entity.type
_entity.pdbx_description
1 polymer ?
#
loop_
_entity_poly.entity_id
_entity_poly.type
_entity_poly.pdbx_seq_one_letter_code
_entity_poly.pdbx_strand_id
1 'polypeptide(L)'
;MNTFEKGTVKILLYKDTESGVWYGSALEFNLTVDGDDREVVFLELSRAIKDYIVSAREIGSAALLNQEADPDLLALWYAHSENRALATPSPYTPYLAGTESIAHG
;
A
#
# COMPACT_ATOMS: atom_id res chain seq x y z
N MET A 1 2.89 15.88 3.66
CA MET A 1 3.90 15.25 4.53
C MET A 1 4.48 14.10 3.74
N ASN A 2 5.78 14.09 3.47
CA ASN A 2 6.38 13.31 2.39
C ASN A 2 6.90 11.93 2.86
N THR A 3 6.46 10.85 2.22
CA THR A 3 6.92 9.45 2.40
C THR A 3 8.44 9.35 2.39
N PHE A 4 9.09 10.12 1.50
CA PHE A 4 10.55 10.18 1.39
C PHE A 4 11.24 10.74 2.64
N GLU A 5 10.65 11.75 3.28
CA GLU A 5 11.19 12.36 4.51
C GLU A 5 10.91 11.51 5.75
N LYS A 6 9.77 10.79 5.78
CA LYS A 6 9.43 9.91 6.90
C LYS A 6 10.17 8.57 6.87
N GLY A 7 10.71 8.18 5.72
CA GLY A 7 11.32 6.87 5.55
C GLY A 7 10.34 5.71 5.75
N THR A 8 9.03 5.93 5.60
CA THR A 8 7.99 4.91 5.79
C THR A 8 6.87 5.05 4.77
N VAL A 9 6.30 3.93 4.33
CA VAL A 9 5.15 3.84 3.41
C VAL A 9 4.03 3.01 4.05
N LYS A 10 2.78 3.42 3.91
CA LYS A 10 1.63 2.64 4.35
C LYS A 10 1.36 1.53 3.38
N ILE A 11 1.21 0.34 3.93
CA ILE A 11 0.85 -0.86 3.18
C ILE A 11 -0.51 -1.37 3.64
N LEU A 12 -1.29 -1.87 2.68
CA LEU A 12 -2.59 -2.48 2.90
C LEU A 12 -2.65 -3.79 2.13
N LEU A 13 -2.92 -4.89 2.83
CA LEU A 13 -3.22 -6.19 2.25
C LEU A 13 -4.70 -6.48 2.47
N TYR A 14 -5.44 -6.71 1.40
CA TYR A 14 -6.89 -6.86 1.43
C TYR A 14 -7.37 -7.87 0.39
N LYS A 15 -8.57 -8.40 0.61
CA LYS A 15 -9.20 -9.36 -0.28
C LYS A 15 -10.48 -8.78 -0.84
N ASP A 16 -10.67 -8.88 -2.15
CA ASP A 16 -11.96 -8.64 -2.76
C ASP A 16 -12.89 -9.82 -2.46
N THR A 17 -14.04 -9.52 -1.86
CA THR A 17 -15.00 -10.52 -1.41
C THR A 17 -15.79 -11.15 -2.56
N GLU A 18 -15.92 -10.47 -3.69
CA GLU A 18 -16.65 -10.97 -4.86
C GLU A 18 -15.76 -11.86 -5.72
N SER A 19 -14.56 -11.38 -6.07
CA SER A 19 -13.63 -12.12 -6.93
C SER A 19 -12.78 -13.14 -6.18
N GLY A 20 -12.56 -12.93 -4.89
CA GLY A 20 -11.66 -13.74 -4.09
C GLY A 20 -10.17 -13.42 -4.28
N VAL A 21 -9.84 -12.38 -5.06
CA VAL A 21 -8.47 -11.95 -5.35
C VAL A 21 -7.88 -11.20 -4.16
N TRP A 22 -6.59 -11.45 -3.89
CA TRP A 22 -5.81 -10.70 -2.92
C TRP A 22 -5.12 -9.51 -3.58
N TYR A 23 -5.11 -8.40 -2.89
CA TYR A 23 -4.46 -7.17 -3.31
C TYR A 23 -3.53 -6.65 -2.22
N GLY A 24 -2.35 -6.22 -2.62
CA GLY A 24 -1.38 -5.54 -1.78
C GLY A 24 -1.12 -4.16 -2.36
N SER A 25 -1.35 -3.10 -1.56
CA SER A 25 -1.18 -1.72 -2.01
C SER A 25 -0.21 -0.95 -1.11
N ALA A 26 0.73 -0.24 -1.73
CA ALA A 26 1.56 0.79 -1.10
C ALA A 26 0.94 2.16 -1.42
N LEU A 27 0.28 2.74 -0.43
CA LEU A 27 -0.69 3.82 -0.63
C LEU A 27 -0.04 5.09 -1.17
N GLU A 28 1.05 5.55 -0.56
CA GLU A 28 1.72 6.79 -1.00
C GLU A 28 2.49 6.66 -2.33
N PHE A 29 2.58 5.44 -2.88
CA PHE A 29 3.15 5.17 -4.20
C PHE A 29 2.09 4.89 -5.26
N ASN A 30 0.81 4.77 -4.87
CA ASN A 30 -0.29 4.23 -5.69
C ASN A 30 0.11 2.95 -6.45
N LEU A 31 0.85 2.08 -5.76
CA LEU A 31 1.34 0.83 -6.30
C LEU A 31 0.48 -0.30 -5.74
N THR A 32 -0.11 -1.09 -6.62
CA THR A 32 -0.92 -2.25 -6.26
C THR A 32 -0.42 -3.49 -6.99
N VAL A 33 -0.37 -4.60 -6.28
CA VAL A 33 -0.14 -5.95 -6.82
C VAL A 33 -1.32 -6.83 -6.45
N ASP A 34 -1.66 -7.78 -7.33
CA ASP A 34 -2.77 -8.70 -7.15
C ASP A 34 -2.34 -10.16 -7.32
N GLY A 35 -3.13 -11.09 -6.76
CA GLY A 35 -2.87 -12.52 -6.90
C GLY A 35 -3.81 -13.41 -6.11
N ASP A 36 -3.65 -14.72 -6.28
CA ASP A 36 -4.52 -15.73 -5.65
C ASP A 36 -4.08 -16.09 -4.22
N ASP A 37 -2.80 -15.88 -3.89
CA ASP A 37 -2.22 -16.19 -2.59
C ASP A 37 -1.74 -14.93 -1.88
N ARG A 38 -2.21 -14.77 -0.65
CA ARG A 38 -1.92 -13.62 0.21
C ARG A 38 -0.42 -13.41 0.47
N GLU A 39 0.31 -14.49 0.72
CA GLU A 39 1.73 -14.43 1.10
C GLU A 39 2.59 -14.08 -0.10
N VAL A 40 2.21 -14.60 -1.28
CA VAL A 40 2.81 -14.21 -2.56
C VAL A 40 2.58 -12.73 -2.83
N VAL A 41 1.34 -12.25 -2.73
CA VAL A 41 0.99 -10.83 -2.93
C VAL A 41 1.78 -9.91 -2.00
N PHE A 42 1.92 -10.29 -0.72
CA PHE A 42 2.71 -9.51 0.23
C PHE A 42 4.21 -9.46 -0.13
N LEU A 43 4.77 -10.60 -0.53
CA LEU A 43 6.17 -10.68 -0.98
C LEU A 43 6.41 -9.84 -2.25
N GLU A 44 5.49 -9.91 -3.21
CA GLU A 44 5.55 -9.16 -4.46
C GLU A 44 5.40 -7.66 -4.23
N LEU A 45 4.52 -7.24 -3.32
CA LEU A 45 4.39 -5.84 -2.92
C LEU A 45 5.71 -5.31 -2.37
N SER A 46 6.36 -6.05 -1.46
CA SER A 46 7.64 -5.64 -0.89
C SER A 46 8.76 -5.51 -1.94
N ARG A 47 8.75 -6.36 -2.97
CA ARG A 47 9.68 -6.24 -4.12
C ARG A 47 9.37 -5.02 -4.96
N ALA A 48 8.11 -4.85 -5.33
CA ALA A 48 7.65 -3.75 -6.16
C ALA A 48 7.91 -2.38 -5.50
N ILE A 49 7.73 -2.26 -4.17
CA ILE A 49 8.10 -1.08 -3.38
C ILE A 49 9.59 -0.73 -3.57
N LYS A 50 10.49 -1.72 -3.46
CA LYS A 50 11.94 -1.51 -3.59
C LYS A 50 12.30 -1.07 -5.01
N ASP A 51 11.78 -1.77 -6.02
CA ASP A 51 12.06 -1.47 -7.43
C ASP A 51 11.54 -0.09 -7.81
N TYR A 52 10.37 0.30 -7.29
CA TYR A 52 9.79 1.61 -7.49
C TYR A 52 10.64 2.73 -6.89
N ILE A 53 11.18 2.53 -5.68
CA ILE A 53 12.10 3.49 -5.04
C ILE A 53 13.39 3.63 -5.83
N VAL A 54 13.98 2.53 -6.28
CA VAL A 54 15.19 2.54 -7.12
C VAL A 54 14.91 3.32 -8.41
N SER A 55 13.82 3.00 -9.10
CA SER A 55 13.42 3.68 -10.34
C SER A 55 13.19 5.17 -10.14
N ALA A 56 12.50 5.57 -9.06
CA ALA A 56 12.26 6.97 -8.74
C ALA A 56 13.56 7.74 -8.43
N ARG A 57 14.54 7.07 -7.80
CA ARG A 57 15.88 7.64 -7.57
C ARG A 57 16.65 7.83 -8.87
N GLU A 58 16.61 6.85 -9.78
CA GLU A 58 17.26 6.93 -11.10
C GLU A 58 16.68 8.04 -11.97
N ILE A 59 15.36 8.24 -11.92
CA ILE A 59 14.66 9.31 -12.63
C ILE A 59 14.86 10.67 -11.93
N GLY A 60 15.26 10.68 -10.66
CA GLY A 60 15.44 11.89 -9.86
C GLY A 60 14.14 12.59 -9.46
N SER A 61 13.01 11.87 -9.45
CA SER A 61 11.69 12.44 -9.17
C SER A 61 11.14 12.00 -7.82
N ALA A 62 11.36 12.83 -6.79
CA ALA A 62 10.77 12.63 -5.47
C ALA A 62 9.23 12.70 -5.49
N ALA A 63 8.62 13.31 -6.50
CA ALA A 63 7.16 13.39 -6.63
C ALA A 63 6.53 11.99 -6.79
N LEU A 64 7.23 11.06 -7.43
CA LEU A 64 6.77 9.68 -7.61
C LEU A 64 6.59 8.94 -6.28
N LEU A 65 7.33 9.34 -5.24
CA LEU A 65 7.30 8.72 -3.91
C LEU A 65 6.33 9.42 -2.95
N ASN A 66 5.68 10.51 -3.37
CA ASN A 66 4.83 11.34 -2.53
C ASN A 66 3.46 11.55 -3.18
N GLN A 67 2.89 10.49 -3.75
CA GLN A 67 1.60 10.58 -4.40
C GLN A 67 0.47 10.68 -3.37
N GLU A 68 -0.64 11.28 -3.80
CA GLU A 68 -1.87 11.25 -3.03
C GLU A 68 -2.46 9.84 -3.09
N ALA A 69 -2.62 9.21 -1.92
CA ALA A 69 -3.17 7.88 -1.80
C ALA A 69 -4.64 7.87 -2.21
N ASP A 70 -5.06 6.76 -2.82
CA ASP A 70 -6.48 6.51 -3.09
C ASP A 70 -7.31 6.64 -1.79
N PRO A 71 -8.37 7.48 -1.79
CA PRO A 71 -9.12 7.80 -0.58
C PRO A 71 -9.88 6.61 -0.01
N ASP A 72 -10.34 5.67 -0.84
CA ASP A 72 -11.10 4.50 -0.40
C ASP A 72 -10.16 3.48 0.26
N LEU A 73 -9.00 3.25 -0.34
CA LEU A 73 -7.96 2.39 0.25
C LEU A 73 -7.35 3.00 1.52
N LEU A 74 -7.17 4.32 1.54
CA LEU A 74 -6.69 5.02 2.73
C LEU A 74 -7.72 4.95 3.87
N ALA A 75 -9.01 5.11 3.58
CA ALA A 75 -10.07 4.92 4.57
C ALA A 75 -10.08 3.47 5.10
N LEU A 76 -9.89 2.49 4.23
CA LEU A 76 -9.79 1.07 4.60
C LEU A 76 -8.58 0.79 5.50
N TRP A 77 -7.43 1.39 5.20
CA TRP A 77 -6.24 1.33 6.04
C TRP A 77 -6.51 1.91 7.42
N TYR A 78 -7.08 3.12 7.51
CA TYR A 78 -7.42 3.76 8.79
C TYR A 78 -8.42 2.95 9.61
N ALA A 79 -9.45 2.40 8.96
CA ALA A 79 -10.44 1.57 9.63
C ALA A 79 -9.79 0.36 10.30
N HIS A 80 -8.88 -0.31 9.60
CA HIS A 80 -8.20 -1.50 10.11
C HIS A 80 -7.09 -1.17 11.12
N SER A 81 -6.22 -0.19 10.84
CA SER A 81 -5.06 0.12 11.67
C SER A 81 -5.43 0.86 12.96
N GLU A 82 -6.46 1.70 12.92
CA GLU A 82 -6.89 2.53 14.06
C GLU A 82 -8.21 2.06 14.68
N ASN A 83 -8.74 0.91 14.22
CA ASN A 83 -10.02 0.35 14.67
C ASN A 83 -11.17 1.36 14.57
N ARG A 84 -11.24 2.06 13.43
CA ARG A 84 -12.29 3.03 13.11
C ARG A 84 -13.37 2.38 12.26
N ALA A 85 -14.62 2.81 12.44
CA ALA A 85 -15.70 2.39 11.55
C ALA A 85 -15.53 3.04 10.17
N LEU A 86 -15.74 2.24 9.11
CA LEU A 86 -15.88 2.79 7.76
C LEU A 86 -17.20 3.57 7.65
N ALA A 87 -17.15 4.69 6.94
CA ALA A 87 -18.34 5.49 6.64
C ALA A 87 -19.29 4.77 5.66
N THR A 88 -18.75 3.90 4.82
CA THR A 88 -19.48 3.15 3.78
C THR A 88 -19.04 1.69 3.77
N PRO A 89 -19.94 0.75 3.38
CA PRO A 89 -19.56 -0.63 3.14
C PRO A 89 -18.51 -0.72 2.03
N SER A 90 -17.44 -1.48 2.25
CA SER A 90 -16.39 -1.75 1.26
C SER A 90 -16.53 -3.19 0.74
N PRO A 91 -16.35 -3.45 -0.56
CA PRO A 91 -16.25 -4.81 -1.10
C PRO A 91 -14.95 -5.52 -0.68
N TYR A 92 -14.02 -4.78 -0.05
CA TYR A 92 -12.72 -5.26 0.37
C TYR A 92 -12.70 -5.60 1.86
N THR A 93 -12.15 -6.78 2.17
CA THR A 93 -11.85 -7.18 3.54
C THR A 93 -10.36 -6.94 3.83
N PRO A 94 -10.01 -6.02 4.74
CA PRO A 94 -8.62 -5.77 5.09
C PRO A 94 -8.08 -6.91 5.96
N TYR A 95 -6.87 -7.36 5.65
CA TYR A 95 -6.16 -8.40 6.38
C TYR A 95 -4.97 -7.85 7.17
N LEU A 96 -4.24 -6.91 6.60
CA LEU A 96 -3.12 -6.24 7.24
C LEU A 96 -3.10 -4.78 6.83
N ALA A 97 -2.98 -3.89 7.81
CA ALA A 97 -2.68 -2.48 7.59
C ALA A 97 -1.49 -2.09 8.47
N GLY A 98 -0.42 -1.62 7.85
CA GLY A 98 0.81 -1.28 8.56
C GLY A 98 1.62 -0.23 7.82
N THR A 99 2.80 0.06 8.36
CA THR A 99 3.81 0.90 7.70
C THR A 99 5.09 0.11 7.53
N GLU A 100 5.64 0.09 6.32
CA GLU A 100 6.98 -0.44 6.06
C GLU A 100 8.01 0.67 6.06
N SER A 101 9.17 0.40 6.68
CA SER A 101 10.32 1.28 6.62
C SER A 101 11.02 1.14 5.26
N ILE A 102 11.08 2.24 4.52
CA ILE A 102 11.90 2.39 3.32
C ILE A 102 13.30 2.84 3.75
N ALA A 103 13.97 2.02 4.56
CA ALA A 103 15.33 2.32 5.02
C ALA A 103 16.20 2.65 3.81
N HIS A 104 16.83 3.84 3.86
CA HIS A 104 17.83 4.24 2.89
C HIS A 104 19.01 3.28 3.02
N GLY A 105 19.09 2.32 2.10
CA GLY A 105 20.37 1.72 1.74
C GLY A 105 21.31 2.80 1.24
#